data_AF-A0A6P7S6G3-F1
#
_entry.id   AF-A0A6P7S6G3-F1
#
_cell.length_a   1.000
_cell.length_b   1.000
_cell.length_c   1.000
_cell.angle_alpha   90.00
_cell.angle_beta   90.00
_cell.angle_gamma   90.00
#
_symmetry.space_group_name_H-M   'P 1'
#
loop_
_entity.id
_entity.type
_entity.pdbx_description
1 polymer ?
#
loop_
_entity_poly.entity_id
_entity_poly.type
_entity_poly.pdbx_seq_one_letter_code
_entity_poly.pdbx_strand_id
1 'polypeptide(L)'
;MRRLYYNLKRLRIMSSSCFLRPLPLSMLLLISFSLVYLVFDAYSVYKIPFRLLPRKTEHDRNRDYSRWPTYKHMNFNNEWFKLHCWNNEKISISNLYSVLKTLKMSSLSECRELYDRISSIFSVTQRSGQLVLPSPFVVKVRKWLGGNPSLFEEAKYQHITLSFNEYTRDNTMFNPLRSKRPLQKPNQPQREYVEKLSEKTGQNCDFCKYSNFTAEDLFGRIESKHSFTAANAFKYDAWHALVITRNHHPLKWSEDIFLDCMKVAREWYDKVHSVDIRYKLPTLLWDLLPHASASQVHPHMHINLLPDRYYGVIENWRIAAEHFSNDYPDRNYFSEVLYIHSMLDLAFHYKTAAAFANITPKKDNEIVVLGEAPNDDFFKLLYYVLRAYIDDMEKLCFSMAIAFPSILKEDVTGRLPVYARLISRGTVGEVRSDISSLELFAASNVNVDPFQVATKVRNFVAKMTSAKS
;
A
#
# COMPACT_ATOMS: atom_id res chain seq x y z
N MET A 1 42.40 16.39 -31.84
CA MET A 1 42.44 17.43 -32.89
C MET A 1 41.98 18.76 -32.28
N ARG A 2 42.88 19.76 -32.22
CA ARG A 2 42.69 21.23 -32.04
C ARG A 2 41.83 21.71 -30.84
N ARG A 3 42.46 22.29 -29.78
CA ARG A 3 42.68 23.76 -29.52
C ARG A 3 41.34 24.53 -29.37
N LEU A 4 41.04 25.31 -28.33
CA LEU A 4 41.86 26.27 -27.58
C LEU A 4 41.17 26.63 -26.24
N TYR A 5 41.95 26.62 -25.16
CA TYR A 5 41.73 27.31 -23.88
C TYR A 5 42.19 28.78 -24.01
N TYR A 6 41.48 29.78 -23.45
CA TYR A 6 42.09 31.05 -23.02
C TYR A 6 41.33 31.74 -21.86
N ASN A 7 41.99 31.74 -20.71
CA ASN A 7 42.21 32.77 -19.68
C ASN A 7 41.09 33.67 -19.10
N LEU A 8 41.00 33.53 -17.77
CA LEU A 8 40.67 34.54 -16.75
C LEU A 8 41.66 35.73 -16.75
N LYS A 9 41.14 36.97 -16.61
CA LYS A 9 41.43 37.91 -15.49
C LYS A 9 40.87 39.33 -15.72
N ARG A 10 40.31 39.86 -14.62
CA ARG A 10 40.20 41.28 -14.18
C ARG A 10 39.21 42.21 -14.89
N LEU A 11 38.25 42.73 -14.11
CA LEU A 11 37.93 44.17 -13.92
C LEU A 11 36.91 44.28 -12.76
N ARG A 12 37.32 44.66 -11.54
CA ARG A 12 37.43 46.02 -10.96
C ARG A 12 36.07 46.62 -10.52
N ILE A 13 35.97 46.74 -9.20
CA ILE A 13 34.97 47.43 -8.39
C ILE A 13 34.92 48.92 -8.79
N MET A 14 33.72 49.47 -8.98
CA MET A 14 33.44 50.90 -8.81
C MET A 14 32.09 51.08 -8.10
N SER A 15 32.17 51.83 -7.01
CA SER A 15 31.12 52.31 -6.11
C SER A 15 30.22 53.36 -6.75
N SER A 16 28.93 53.34 -6.43
CA SER A 16 28.04 54.51 -6.58
C SER A 16 27.02 54.50 -5.45
N SER A 17 27.28 55.35 -4.46
CA SER A 17 26.41 55.67 -3.34
C SER A 17 25.24 56.54 -3.80
N CYS A 18 24.02 56.00 -3.74
CA CYS A 18 22.79 56.75 -3.96
C CYS A 18 22.16 57.05 -2.59
N PHE A 19 22.17 58.31 -2.17
CA PHE A 19 21.54 58.80 -0.94
C PHE A 19 20.01 58.74 -1.08
N LEU A 20 19.37 57.83 -0.35
CA LEU A 20 17.93 57.85 -0.08
C LEU A 20 17.65 58.94 0.97
N ARG A 21 16.90 59.98 0.60
CA ARG A 21 16.36 60.95 1.57
C ARG A 21 15.27 60.25 2.41
N PRO A 22 15.22 60.46 3.74
CA PRO A 22 14.14 59.92 4.56
C PRO A 22 12.81 60.57 4.19
N LEU A 23 11.76 59.76 4.07
CA LEU A 23 10.38 60.20 3.87
C LEU A 23 9.96 61.13 5.02
N PRO A 24 9.24 62.24 4.75
CA PRO A 24 8.75 63.13 5.80
C PRO A 24 7.85 62.36 6.76
N LEU A 25 7.93 62.67 8.07
CA LEU A 25 7.22 61.97 9.15
C LEU A 25 5.69 61.86 8.90
N SER A 26 5.12 62.81 8.16
CA SER A 26 3.73 62.80 7.72
C SER A 26 3.38 61.66 6.76
N MET A 27 4.29 61.26 5.86
CA MET A 27 4.08 60.09 5.00
C MET A 27 4.23 58.78 5.77
N LEU A 28 5.12 58.71 6.76
CA LEU A 28 5.27 57.53 7.62
C LEU A 28 4.01 57.29 8.47
N LEU A 29 3.38 58.37 8.97
CA LEU A 29 2.11 58.31 9.70
C LEU A 29 0.93 57.91 8.82
N LEU A 30 0.89 58.37 7.57
CA LEU A 30 -0.15 57.95 6.62
C LEU A 30 0.00 56.48 6.21
N ILE A 31 1.23 56.00 6.02
CA ILE A 31 1.50 54.60 5.71
C ILE A 31 1.16 53.71 6.92
N SER A 32 1.48 54.14 8.14
CA SER A 32 1.14 53.36 9.35
C SER A 32 -0.37 53.32 9.60
N PHE A 33 -1.09 54.43 9.41
CA PHE A 33 -2.55 54.43 9.49
C PHE A 33 -3.20 53.57 8.41
N SER A 34 -2.66 53.59 7.18
CA SER A 34 -3.15 52.76 6.08
C SER A 34 -2.88 51.27 6.33
N LEU A 35 -1.75 50.91 6.92
CA LEU A 35 -1.44 49.53 7.31
C LEU A 35 -2.31 49.05 8.47
N VAL A 36 -2.54 49.90 9.49
CA VAL A 36 -3.44 49.57 10.60
C VAL A 36 -4.87 49.43 10.09
N TYR A 37 -5.32 50.31 9.19
CA TYR A 37 -6.64 50.19 8.56
C TYR A 37 -6.74 48.94 7.70
N LEU A 38 -5.73 48.58 6.91
CA LEU A 38 -5.72 47.34 6.11
C LEU A 38 -5.67 46.08 6.98
N VAL A 39 -4.96 46.09 8.12
CA VAL A 39 -4.96 44.99 9.09
C VAL A 39 -6.31 44.90 9.81
N PHE A 40 -6.92 46.03 10.15
CA PHE A 40 -8.24 46.06 10.80
C PHE A 40 -9.33 45.63 9.82
N ASP A 41 -9.27 46.07 8.56
CA ASP A 41 -10.20 45.72 7.49
C ASP A 41 -10.05 44.24 7.10
N ALA A 42 -8.81 43.73 7.02
CA ALA A 42 -8.56 42.30 6.90
C ALA A 42 -9.12 41.53 8.11
N TYR A 43 -8.95 42.02 9.34
CA TYR A 43 -9.46 41.38 10.55
C TYR A 43 -11.00 41.39 10.62
N SER A 44 -11.67 42.44 10.14
CA SER A 44 -13.12 42.49 10.01
C SER A 44 -13.65 41.63 8.85
N VAL A 45 -12.89 41.48 7.76
CA VAL A 45 -13.21 40.54 6.67
C VAL A 45 -13.02 39.08 7.11
N TYR A 46 -12.12 38.79 8.06
CA TYR A 46 -11.94 37.45 8.64
C TYR A 46 -12.99 37.05 9.70
N LYS A 47 -13.92 37.95 10.07
CA LYS A 47 -15.23 37.53 10.62
C LYS A 47 -16.17 37.16 9.48
N ILE A 48 -15.74 36.22 8.63
CA ILE A 48 -16.68 35.46 7.81
C ILE A 48 -17.54 34.69 8.82
N PRO A 49 -18.85 34.99 8.97
CA PRO A 49 -19.71 34.09 9.71
C PRO A 49 -19.58 32.76 8.98
N PHE A 50 -19.26 31.70 9.72
CA PHE A 50 -19.22 30.33 9.22
C PHE A 50 -20.52 30.10 8.45
N ARG A 51 -20.49 30.35 7.13
CA ARG A 51 -21.64 30.16 6.26
C ARG A 51 -21.71 28.66 6.22
N LEU A 52 -22.59 28.12 7.07
CA LEU A 52 -22.96 26.72 7.11
C LEU A 52 -23.02 26.26 5.66
N LEU A 53 -22.00 25.50 5.25
CA LEU A 53 -22.08 24.68 4.05
C LEU A 53 -23.45 24.02 4.10
N PRO A 54 -24.21 23.98 3.00
CA PRO A 54 -25.58 23.50 3.02
C PRO A 54 -25.62 22.21 3.83
N ARG A 55 -26.31 22.29 4.97
CA ARG A 55 -26.38 21.23 5.96
C ARG A 55 -26.82 19.99 5.18
N LYS A 56 -25.95 18.98 5.08
CA LYS A 56 -26.33 17.67 4.52
C LYS A 56 -27.74 17.37 5.01
N THR A 57 -28.64 17.08 4.09
CA THR A 57 -30.02 16.70 4.42
C THR A 57 -29.96 15.64 5.52
N GLU A 58 -30.95 15.59 6.40
CA GLU A 58 -31.01 14.56 7.45
C GLU A 58 -30.90 13.14 6.85
N HIS A 59 -31.34 13.00 5.59
CA HIS A 59 -31.17 11.81 4.76
C HIS A 59 -29.71 11.51 4.34
N ASP A 60 -28.88 12.53 4.07
CA ASP A 60 -27.44 12.39 3.78
C ASP A 60 -26.56 12.15 5.02
N ARG A 61 -27.09 12.47 6.21
CA ARG A 61 -26.43 12.17 7.49
C ARG A 61 -26.70 10.74 7.98
N ASN A 62 -27.79 10.11 7.50
CA ASN A 62 -28.24 8.78 7.88
C ASN A 62 -28.03 7.70 6.80
N ARG A 63 -26.94 7.73 6.03
CA ARG A 63 -26.41 6.45 5.52
C ARG A 63 -25.58 5.81 6.61
N ASP A 64 -26.25 5.42 7.69
CA ASP A 64 -25.65 4.55 8.68
C ASP A 64 -25.21 3.28 7.96
N TYR A 65 -23.94 2.91 8.16
CA TYR A 65 -23.43 1.68 7.56
C TYR A 65 -24.30 0.49 7.97
N SER A 66 -24.55 -0.40 7.01
CA SER A 66 -25.31 -1.62 7.31
C SER A 66 -24.58 -2.49 8.34
N ARG A 67 -25.34 -3.33 9.05
CA ARG A 67 -24.78 -4.43 9.84
C ARG A 67 -24.75 -5.68 8.96
N TRP A 68 -23.61 -6.35 8.91
CA TRP A 68 -23.42 -7.60 8.18
C TRP A 68 -22.69 -8.62 9.04
N PRO A 69 -22.70 -9.91 8.67
CA PRO A 69 -22.00 -10.96 9.42
C PRO A 69 -20.54 -10.58 9.67
N THR A 70 -20.07 -10.73 10.91
CA THR A 70 -18.68 -10.44 11.26
C THR A 70 -17.73 -11.43 10.58
N TYR A 71 -16.57 -10.97 10.12
CA TYR A 71 -15.51 -11.86 9.66
C TYR A 71 -15.14 -12.83 10.79
N LYS A 72 -15.09 -14.12 10.44
CA LYS A 72 -14.54 -15.18 11.30
C LYS A 72 -13.41 -15.86 10.55
N HIS A 73 -12.29 -16.05 11.24
CA HIS A 73 -11.19 -16.83 10.73
C HIS A 73 -11.60 -18.29 10.59
N MET A 74 -11.33 -18.86 9.42
CA MET A 74 -11.51 -20.28 9.16
C MET A 74 -10.31 -20.78 8.37
N ASN A 75 -9.80 -21.94 8.76
CA ASN A 75 -8.77 -22.64 8.00
C ASN A 75 -9.45 -23.66 7.10
N PHE A 76 -9.38 -23.43 5.79
CA PHE A 76 -10.06 -24.28 4.81
C PHE A 76 -9.07 -25.24 4.14
N ASN A 77 -9.45 -26.52 4.06
CA ASN A 77 -8.67 -27.54 3.37
C ASN A 77 -9.11 -27.64 1.90
N ASN A 78 -8.16 -27.60 0.97
CA ASN A 78 -8.40 -27.68 -0.47
C ASN A 78 -7.95 -29.00 -1.11
N GLU A 79 -7.42 -29.97 -0.35
CA GLU A 79 -6.84 -31.21 -0.90
C GLU A 79 -7.84 -32.03 -1.71
N TRP A 80 -9.10 -32.08 -1.26
CA TRP A 80 -10.17 -32.73 -2.01
C TRP A 80 -10.41 -32.04 -3.38
N PHE A 81 -10.49 -30.71 -3.40
CA PHE A 81 -10.68 -29.96 -4.65
C PHE A 81 -9.49 -30.10 -5.60
N LYS A 82 -8.26 -30.12 -5.06
CA LYS A 82 -7.05 -30.39 -5.85
C LYS A 82 -7.14 -31.73 -6.57
N LEU A 83 -7.48 -32.78 -5.84
CA LEU A 83 -7.57 -34.12 -6.39
C LEU A 83 -8.71 -34.27 -7.40
N HIS A 84 -9.90 -33.75 -7.06
CA HIS A 84 -11.13 -34.08 -7.80
C HIS A 84 -11.55 -33.04 -8.84
N CYS A 85 -11.19 -31.76 -8.68
CA CYS A 85 -11.65 -30.70 -9.57
C CYS A 85 -10.64 -30.29 -10.64
N TRP A 86 -9.34 -30.46 -10.40
CA TRP A 86 -8.29 -30.18 -11.39
C TRP A 86 -7.13 -31.18 -11.36
N ASN A 87 -7.36 -32.41 -10.87
CA ASN A 87 -6.44 -33.57 -10.97
C ASN A 87 -4.98 -33.28 -10.55
N ASN A 88 -4.80 -32.52 -9.46
CA ASN A 88 -3.49 -32.07 -8.97
C ASN A 88 -2.66 -31.28 -9.99
N GLU A 89 -3.27 -30.76 -11.05
CA GLU A 89 -2.61 -29.86 -11.96
C GLU A 89 -2.24 -28.56 -11.25
N LYS A 90 -1.03 -28.06 -11.55
CA LYS A 90 -0.56 -26.80 -10.99
C LYS A 90 -1.38 -25.63 -11.55
N ILE A 91 -2.09 -24.93 -10.67
CA ILE A 91 -2.78 -23.70 -11.03
C ILE A 91 -1.78 -22.53 -11.06
N SER A 92 -2.01 -21.63 -12.00
CA SER A 92 -1.29 -20.38 -12.23
C SER A 92 -2.26 -19.35 -12.80
N ILE A 93 -1.88 -18.08 -12.80
CA ILE A 93 -2.75 -17.06 -13.40
C ILE A 93 -2.94 -17.22 -14.92
N SER A 94 -2.02 -17.91 -15.61
CA SER A 94 -2.12 -18.13 -17.06
C SER A 94 -3.13 -19.22 -17.44
N ASN A 95 -3.34 -20.23 -16.58
CA ASN A 95 -4.32 -21.30 -16.81
C ASN A 95 -5.60 -21.16 -15.97
N LEU A 96 -5.70 -20.18 -15.06
CA LEU A 96 -6.87 -19.97 -14.20
C LEU A 96 -8.19 -19.91 -14.98
N TYR A 97 -8.22 -19.20 -16.13
CA TYR A 97 -9.42 -19.12 -16.97
C TYR A 97 -9.91 -20.52 -17.43
N SER A 98 -8.99 -21.39 -17.84
CA SER A 98 -9.32 -22.75 -18.26
C SER A 98 -9.76 -23.61 -17.08
N VAL A 99 -9.11 -23.47 -15.92
CA VAL A 99 -9.50 -24.15 -14.68
C VAL A 99 -10.94 -23.80 -14.31
N LEU A 100 -11.32 -22.53 -14.35
CA LEU A 100 -12.69 -22.10 -14.03
C LEU A 100 -13.73 -22.66 -15.03
N LYS A 101 -13.37 -22.83 -16.31
CA LYS A 101 -14.26 -23.51 -17.27
C LYS A 101 -14.47 -24.98 -16.90
N THR A 102 -13.41 -25.68 -16.51
CA THR A 102 -13.48 -27.07 -16.05
C THR A 102 -14.37 -27.19 -14.82
N LEU A 103 -14.22 -26.29 -13.84
CA LEU A 103 -15.08 -26.25 -12.66
C LEU A 103 -16.56 -26.08 -13.02
N LYS A 104 -16.85 -25.11 -13.91
CA LYS A 104 -18.21 -24.83 -14.38
C LYS A 104 -18.87 -26.04 -15.07
N MET A 105 -18.09 -26.79 -15.84
CA MET A 105 -18.58 -27.94 -16.63
C MET A 105 -18.43 -29.29 -15.88
N SER A 106 -17.94 -29.28 -14.65
CA SER A 106 -17.68 -30.51 -13.89
C SER A 106 -18.97 -31.29 -13.64
N SER A 107 -18.88 -32.62 -13.63
CA SER A 107 -19.98 -33.50 -13.21
C SER A 107 -20.19 -33.50 -11.69
N LEU A 108 -19.15 -33.14 -10.91
CA LEU A 108 -19.21 -33.05 -9.45
C LEU A 108 -19.85 -31.73 -9.01
N SER A 109 -20.83 -31.81 -8.10
CA SER A 109 -21.56 -30.66 -7.56
C SER A 109 -20.65 -29.67 -6.85
N GLU A 110 -19.69 -30.17 -6.08
CA GLU A 110 -18.77 -29.41 -5.24
C GLU A 110 -17.84 -28.54 -6.10
N CYS A 111 -17.40 -29.06 -7.25
CA CYS A 111 -16.59 -28.27 -8.19
C CYS A 111 -17.41 -27.16 -8.86
N ARG A 112 -18.69 -27.41 -9.17
CA ARG A 112 -19.60 -26.37 -9.70
C ARG A 112 -19.91 -25.32 -8.64
N GLU A 113 -20.16 -25.73 -7.40
CA GLU A 113 -20.37 -24.81 -6.28
C GLU A 113 -19.13 -23.93 -6.05
N LEU A 114 -17.92 -24.50 -6.14
CA LEU A 114 -16.70 -23.71 -6.07
C LEU A 114 -16.62 -22.67 -7.21
N TYR A 115 -16.99 -23.05 -8.44
CA TYR A 115 -17.10 -22.09 -9.54
C TYR A 115 -18.10 -20.97 -9.24
N ASP A 116 -19.29 -21.31 -8.73
CA ASP A 116 -20.33 -20.33 -8.40
C ASP A 116 -19.85 -19.37 -7.31
N ARG A 117 -19.15 -19.87 -6.29
CA ARG A 117 -18.54 -19.04 -5.24
C ARG A 117 -17.43 -18.15 -5.79
N ILE A 118 -16.54 -18.67 -6.63
CA ILE A 118 -15.51 -17.84 -7.27
C ILE A 118 -16.14 -16.76 -8.14
N SER A 119 -17.09 -17.13 -8.99
CA SER A 119 -17.76 -16.22 -9.93
C SER A 119 -18.72 -15.24 -9.25
N SER A 120 -19.12 -15.49 -8.00
CA SER A 120 -19.86 -14.52 -7.20
C SER A 120 -19.06 -13.26 -6.90
N ILE A 121 -17.72 -13.36 -6.79
CA ILE A 121 -16.83 -12.21 -6.49
C ILE A 121 -15.93 -11.86 -7.67
N PHE A 122 -15.45 -12.84 -8.42
CA PHE A 122 -14.39 -12.67 -9.40
C PHE A 122 -14.79 -13.08 -10.81
N SER A 123 -14.59 -12.18 -11.75
CA SER A 123 -14.63 -12.46 -13.18
C SER A 123 -13.21 -12.61 -13.72
N VAL A 124 -12.89 -13.79 -14.25
CA VAL A 124 -11.62 -14.05 -14.94
C VAL A 124 -11.89 -14.27 -16.42
N THR A 125 -11.25 -13.47 -17.26
CA THR A 125 -11.35 -13.58 -18.72
C THR A 125 -9.96 -13.69 -19.33
N GLN A 126 -9.88 -14.29 -20.52
CA GLN A 126 -8.64 -14.36 -21.28
C GLN A 126 -8.84 -13.73 -22.65
N ARG A 127 -7.88 -12.92 -23.07
CA ARG A 127 -7.82 -12.28 -24.38
C ARG A 127 -6.49 -12.60 -25.03
N SER A 128 -6.44 -12.53 -26.35
CA SER A 128 -5.22 -12.76 -27.11
C SER A 128 -4.80 -11.53 -27.90
N GLY A 129 -3.50 -11.25 -27.92
CA GLY A 129 -2.88 -10.22 -28.76
C GLY A 129 -1.96 -10.84 -29.80
N GLN A 130 -1.99 -10.34 -31.03
CA GLN A 130 -1.15 -10.80 -32.13
C GLN A 130 -0.14 -9.72 -32.55
N LEU A 131 1.09 -10.14 -32.86
CA LEU A 131 2.13 -9.26 -33.37
C LEU A 131 2.62 -9.73 -34.75
N VAL A 132 2.73 -8.80 -35.69
CA VAL A 132 3.51 -8.95 -36.91
C VAL A 132 4.84 -8.22 -36.70
N LEU A 133 5.95 -8.94 -36.74
CA LEU A 133 7.28 -8.38 -36.51
C LEU A 133 8.01 -8.18 -37.85
N PRO A 134 8.46 -6.97 -38.19
CA PRO A 134 9.32 -6.78 -39.36
C PRO A 134 10.66 -7.49 -39.16
N SER A 135 11.28 -7.98 -40.25
CA SER A 135 12.48 -8.83 -40.21
C SER A 135 13.62 -8.29 -39.34
N PRO A 136 13.98 -6.98 -39.36
CA PRO A 136 15.02 -6.46 -38.48
C PRO A 136 14.64 -6.56 -36.99
N PHE A 137 13.35 -6.47 -36.67
CA PHE A 137 12.88 -6.49 -35.29
C PHE A 137 12.82 -7.91 -34.72
N VAL A 138 12.59 -8.93 -35.56
CA VAL A 138 12.66 -10.35 -35.16
C VAL A 138 13.99 -10.67 -34.47
N VAL A 139 15.11 -10.20 -35.03
CA VAL A 139 16.45 -10.41 -34.46
C VAL A 139 16.54 -9.81 -33.05
N LYS A 140 16.00 -8.60 -32.87
CA LYS A 140 16.02 -7.89 -31.58
C LYS A 140 15.13 -8.56 -30.53
N VAL A 141 13.92 -8.97 -30.89
CA VAL A 141 12.98 -9.66 -29.99
C VAL A 141 13.54 -11.01 -29.57
N ARG A 142 14.10 -11.80 -30.50
CA ARG A 142 14.77 -13.06 -30.15
C ARG A 142 15.90 -12.84 -29.15
N LYS A 143 16.70 -11.79 -29.33
CA LYS A 143 17.77 -11.42 -28.38
C LYS A 143 17.20 -11.08 -26.99
N TRP A 144 16.14 -10.27 -26.91
CA TRP A 144 15.50 -9.94 -25.63
C TRP A 144 14.96 -11.15 -24.89
N LEU A 145 14.45 -12.13 -25.62
CA LEU A 145 13.90 -13.39 -25.08
C LEU A 145 14.98 -14.46 -24.87
N GLY A 146 16.27 -14.10 -24.92
CA GLY A 146 17.39 -15.02 -24.70
C GLY A 146 17.49 -16.15 -25.73
N GLY A 147 16.96 -15.94 -26.94
CA GLY A 147 16.94 -16.93 -28.01
C GLY A 147 15.91 -18.05 -27.82
N ASN A 148 15.06 -18.01 -26.80
CA ASN A 148 14.09 -19.06 -26.51
C ASN A 148 12.99 -19.13 -27.60
N PRO A 149 12.87 -20.24 -28.35
CA PRO A 149 11.87 -20.36 -29.42
C PRO A 149 10.43 -20.32 -28.90
N SER A 150 10.14 -20.96 -27.76
CA SER A 150 8.80 -20.98 -27.17
C SER A 150 8.33 -19.59 -26.76
N LEU A 151 9.20 -18.81 -26.09
CA LEU A 151 8.88 -17.43 -25.73
C LEU A 151 8.73 -16.55 -26.97
N PHE A 152 9.47 -16.84 -28.05
CA PHE A 152 9.36 -16.10 -29.30
C PHE A 152 8.02 -16.34 -30.00
N GLU A 153 7.52 -17.58 -30.00
CA GLU A 153 6.18 -17.88 -30.50
C GLU A 153 5.09 -17.27 -29.60
N GLU A 154 5.25 -17.33 -28.28
CA GLU A 154 4.37 -16.63 -27.32
C GLU A 154 4.39 -15.10 -27.55
N ALA A 155 5.52 -14.52 -27.96
CA ALA A 155 5.60 -13.11 -28.34
C ALA A 155 4.70 -12.75 -29.51
N LYS A 156 4.57 -13.65 -30.51
CA LYS A 156 3.70 -13.44 -31.66
C LYS A 156 2.23 -13.59 -31.28
N TYR A 157 1.92 -14.48 -30.34
CA TYR A 157 0.56 -14.75 -29.87
C TYR A 157 0.50 -14.77 -28.35
N GLN A 158 0.17 -13.62 -27.77
CA GLN A 158 0.21 -13.40 -26.32
C GLN A 158 -1.16 -13.63 -25.71
N HIS A 159 -1.22 -14.47 -24.68
CA HIS A 159 -2.39 -14.59 -23.83
C HIS A 159 -2.32 -13.60 -22.67
N ILE A 160 -3.42 -12.87 -22.47
CA ILE A 160 -3.59 -11.87 -21.42
C ILE A 160 -4.77 -12.30 -20.56
N THR A 161 -4.51 -12.61 -19.29
CA THR A 161 -5.56 -12.91 -18.31
C THR A 161 -5.97 -11.61 -17.63
N LEU A 162 -7.27 -11.30 -17.63
CA LEU A 162 -7.86 -10.22 -16.85
C LEU A 162 -8.63 -10.84 -15.69
N SER A 163 -8.30 -10.41 -14.48
CA SER A 163 -9.05 -10.75 -13.27
C SER A 163 -9.72 -9.48 -12.74
N PHE A 164 -10.99 -9.58 -12.36
CA PHE A 164 -11.82 -8.46 -11.94
C PHE A 164 -12.62 -8.83 -10.70
N ASN A 165 -12.61 -7.98 -9.67
CA ASN A 165 -13.42 -8.16 -8.47
C ASN A 165 -14.72 -7.34 -8.63
N GLU A 166 -15.87 -8.00 -8.62
CA GLU A 166 -17.16 -7.39 -8.89
C GLU A 166 -17.64 -6.44 -7.81
N TYR A 167 -17.08 -6.52 -6.59
CA TYR A 167 -17.50 -5.66 -5.49
C TYR A 167 -16.55 -4.48 -5.27
N THR A 168 -15.23 -4.71 -5.28
CA THR A 168 -14.25 -3.62 -5.12
C THR A 168 -13.91 -2.93 -6.44
N ARG A 169 -14.22 -3.53 -7.58
CA ARG A 169 -13.78 -3.08 -8.91
C ARG A 169 -12.26 -3.04 -9.08
N ASP A 170 -11.53 -3.66 -8.16
CA ASP A 170 -10.11 -3.94 -8.33
C ASP A 170 -9.97 -4.88 -9.53
N ASN A 171 -9.18 -4.46 -10.52
CA ASN A 171 -8.96 -5.22 -11.74
C ASN A 171 -7.47 -5.27 -12.08
N THR A 172 -7.04 -6.44 -12.56
CA THR A 172 -5.64 -6.70 -12.85
C THR A 172 -5.47 -7.45 -14.14
N MET A 173 -4.58 -6.93 -14.98
CA MET A 173 -4.13 -7.59 -16.20
C MET A 173 -2.83 -8.32 -15.94
N PHE A 174 -2.78 -9.58 -16.37
CA PHE A 174 -1.61 -10.44 -16.30
C PHE A 174 -1.18 -10.81 -17.71
N ASN A 175 0.09 -10.57 -18.01
CA ASN A 175 0.73 -11.05 -19.22
C ASN A 175 2.12 -11.58 -18.83
N PRO A 176 2.30 -12.91 -18.75
CA PRO A 176 3.56 -13.53 -18.30
C PRO A 176 4.78 -13.06 -19.08
N LEU A 177 4.64 -12.82 -20.39
CA LEU A 177 5.72 -12.36 -21.25
C LEU A 177 6.21 -10.95 -20.89
N ARG A 178 5.38 -10.10 -20.26
CA ARG A 178 5.81 -8.77 -19.82
C ARG A 178 6.97 -8.80 -18.83
N SER A 179 7.06 -9.85 -18.02
CA SER A 179 8.18 -10.06 -17.08
C SER A 179 9.52 -10.26 -17.80
N LYS A 180 9.50 -10.59 -19.11
CA LYS A 180 10.69 -10.85 -19.95
C LYS A 180 11.14 -9.66 -20.77
N ARG A 181 10.51 -8.50 -20.58
CA ARG A 181 10.94 -7.26 -21.27
C ARG A 181 12.39 -6.92 -20.88
N PRO A 182 13.15 -6.32 -21.81
CA PRO A 182 14.50 -5.86 -21.48
C PRO A 182 14.41 -4.82 -20.35
N LEU A 183 15.03 -5.12 -19.22
CA LEU A 183 15.17 -4.22 -18.08
C LEU A 183 16.62 -3.78 -17.96
N GLN A 184 16.83 -2.55 -17.50
CA GLN A 184 18.16 -2.10 -17.11
C GLN A 184 18.53 -2.81 -15.81
N LYS A 185 19.65 -3.54 -15.81
CA LYS A 185 20.13 -4.15 -14.57
C LYS A 185 20.58 -3.05 -13.61
N PRO A 186 20.33 -3.20 -12.30
CA PRO A 186 20.88 -2.28 -11.31
C PRO A 186 22.40 -2.19 -11.44
N ASN A 187 22.94 -0.98 -11.26
CA ASN A 187 24.38 -0.73 -11.38
C ASN A 187 25.19 -1.33 -10.21
N GLN A 188 24.53 -1.71 -9.12
CA GLN A 188 25.13 -2.33 -7.93
C GLN A 188 24.09 -3.20 -7.19
N PRO A 189 24.51 -4.10 -6.29
CA PRO A 189 23.61 -4.88 -5.46
C PRO A 189 22.67 -4.01 -4.61
N GLN A 190 21.42 -4.46 -4.44
CA GLN A 190 20.38 -3.68 -3.76
C GLN A 190 20.74 -3.39 -2.29
N ARG A 191 21.24 -4.37 -1.55
CA ARG A 191 21.60 -4.19 -0.14
C ARG A 191 22.77 -3.21 0.05
N GLU A 192 23.74 -3.22 -0.85
CA GLU A 192 24.86 -2.26 -0.83
C GLU A 192 24.36 -0.82 -1.07
N TYR A 193 23.39 -0.64 -1.98
CA TYR A 193 22.73 0.65 -2.16
C TYR A 193 22.07 1.13 -0.86
N VAL A 194 21.36 0.25 -0.16
CA VAL A 194 20.64 0.60 1.06
C VAL A 194 21.59 0.93 2.22
N GLU A 195 22.68 0.19 2.40
CA GLU A 195 23.68 0.50 3.44
C GLU A 195 24.28 1.89 3.23
N LYS A 196 24.75 2.20 2.00
CA LYS A 196 25.28 3.54 1.66
C LYS A 196 24.24 4.65 1.88
N LEU A 197 22.99 4.38 1.51
CA LEU A 197 21.89 5.34 1.69
C LEU A 197 21.60 5.58 3.18
N SER A 198 21.59 4.51 3.99
CA SER A 198 21.38 4.58 5.44
C SER A 198 22.49 5.37 6.12
N GLU A 199 23.76 5.08 5.80
CA GLU A 199 24.91 5.79 6.36
C GLU A 199 24.87 7.28 6.03
N LYS A 200 24.60 7.62 4.76
CA LYS A 200 24.51 9.01 4.30
C LYS A 200 23.40 9.79 5.00
N THR A 201 22.22 9.18 5.13
CA THR A 201 21.04 9.86 5.70
C THR A 201 21.06 9.91 7.22
N GLY A 202 21.75 8.97 7.89
CA GLY A 202 21.81 8.92 9.36
C GLY A 202 22.56 10.08 10.00
N GLN A 203 23.53 10.68 9.30
CA GLN A 203 24.38 11.75 9.84
C GLN A 203 23.59 12.99 10.29
N ASN A 204 22.53 13.34 9.54
CA ASN A 204 21.71 14.53 9.75
C ASN A 204 20.22 14.17 9.82
N CYS A 205 19.88 12.99 10.33
CA CYS A 205 18.49 12.56 10.46
C CYS A 205 17.81 13.24 11.65
N ASP A 206 16.72 13.98 11.40
CA ASP A 206 15.92 14.63 12.44
C ASP A 206 15.26 13.61 13.39
N PHE A 207 14.87 12.44 12.88
CA PHE A 207 14.29 11.36 13.68
C PHE A 207 15.32 10.74 14.64
N CYS A 208 16.61 10.77 14.33
CA CYS A 208 17.66 10.37 15.28
C CYS A 208 17.80 11.35 16.46
N LYS A 209 17.33 12.60 16.29
CA LYS A 209 17.35 13.68 17.30
C LYS A 209 15.93 14.12 17.64
N TYR A 210 15.01 13.15 17.73
CA TYR A 210 13.56 13.38 17.73
C TYR A 210 13.06 14.36 18.78
N SER A 211 13.68 14.40 19.98
CA SER A 211 13.27 15.31 21.06
C SER A 211 13.32 16.79 20.65
N ASN A 212 14.23 17.15 19.75
CA ASN A 212 14.48 18.54 19.35
C ASN A 212 13.96 18.86 17.94
N PHE A 213 13.81 17.85 17.08
CA PHE A 213 13.55 18.05 15.64
C PHE A 213 12.30 17.35 15.12
N THR A 214 11.38 16.97 16.01
CA THR A 214 10.04 16.50 15.60
C THR A 214 8.97 17.17 16.42
N ALA A 215 7.74 17.25 15.92
CA ALA A 215 6.61 17.77 16.69
C ALA A 215 6.00 16.68 17.59
N GLU A 216 5.32 17.10 18.65
CA GLU A 216 4.49 16.24 19.51
C GLU A 216 3.02 16.58 19.34
N ASP A 217 2.13 15.63 19.67
CA ASP A 217 0.70 15.92 19.73
C ASP A 217 0.36 16.65 21.04
N LEU A 218 -0.87 17.15 21.19
CA LEU A 218 -1.29 17.94 22.37
C LEU A 218 -1.17 17.19 23.71
N PHE A 219 -1.14 15.86 23.66
CA PHE A 219 -0.95 14.99 24.83
C PHE A 219 0.52 14.52 24.99
N GLY A 220 1.45 15.15 24.27
CA GLY A 220 2.86 14.78 24.25
C GLY A 220 3.16 13.59 23.34
N ARG A 221 4.37 13.03 23.51
CA ARG A 221 4.81 11.81 22.82
C ARG A 221 4.41 10.55 23.56
N ILE A 222 4.17 9.50 22.79
CA ILE A 222 4.13 8.13 23.28
C ILE A 222 5.46 7.51 22.93
N GLU A 223 6.17 7.03 23.94
CA GLU A 223 7.50 6.45 23.79
C GLU A 223 7.58 5.07 24.39
N SER A 224 8.32 4.21 23.72
CA SER A 224 8.63 2.86 24.18
C SER A 224 10.14 2.59 24.05
N LYS A 225 10.54 1.35 24.35
CA LYS A 225 11.92 0.89 24.22
C LYS A 225 12.42 0.97 22.78
N HIS A 226 11.58 0.72 21.79
CA HIS A 226 12.01 0.57 20.39
C HIS A 226 11.43 1.61 19.43
N SER A 227 10.41 2.36 19.84
CA SER A 227 9.77 3.36 18.99
C SER A 227 9.22 4.54 19.77
N PHE A 228 8.80 5.57 19.04
CA PHE A 228 8.17 6.77 19.59
C PHE A 228 7.22 7.39 18.58
N THR A 229 6.31 8.24 19.05
CA THR A 229 5.45 9.04 18.18
C THR A 229 6.01 10.43 17.91
N ALA A 230 5.68 10.95 16.74
CA ALA A 230 5.80 12.36 16.42
C ALA A 230 4.55 12.83 15.68
N ALA A 231 3.98 13.96 16.08
CA ALA A 231 2.95 14.61 15.29
C ALA A 231 3.53 14.97 13.92
N ASN A 232 2.80 14.68 12.85
CA ASN A 232 3.27 15.09 11.54
C ASN A 232 3.22 16.63 11.45
N ALA A 233 4.33 17.27 11.12
CA ALA A 233 4.38 18.74 11.00
C ALA A 233 3.55 19.26 9.81
N PHE A 234 3.35 18.42 8.79
CA PHE A 234 2.57 18.71 7.58
C PHE A 234 1.40 17.73 7.49
N LYS A 235 0.41 17.93 8.36
CA LYS A 235 -0.74 17.04 8.46
C LYS A 235 -1.60 17.09 7.20
N TYR A 236 -1.98 15.93 6.67
CA TYR A 236 -3.03 15.82 5.64
C TYR A 236 -4.41 15.48 6.24
N ASP A 237 -4.48 15.19 7.54
CA ASP A 237 -5.72 15.02 8.31
C ASP A 237 -5.48 15.47 9.77
N ALA A 238 -6.53 15.82 10.50
CA ALA A 238 -6.47 16.45 11.83
C ALA A 238 -5.63 15.63 12.82
N TRP A 239 -5.93 14.34 12.94
CA TRP A 239 -5.14 13.40 13.74
C TRP A 239 -4.29 12.56 12.81
N HIS A 240 -3.09 13.06 12.55
CA HIS A 240 -2.05 12.42 11.76
C HIS A 240 -0.70 12.51 12.49
N ALA A 241 -0.13 11.34 12.78
CA ALA A 241 1.17 11.20 13.43
C ALA A 241 2.03 10.13 12.74
N LEU A 242 3.26 10.02 13.21
CA LEU A 242 4.24 9.03 12.79
C LEU A 242 4.57 8.12 13.97
N VAL A 243 4.70 6.82 13.74
CA VAL A 243 5.39 5.89 14.63
C VAL A 243 6.76 5.60 14.03
N ILE A 244 7.82 5.92 14.77
CA ILE A 244 9.18 5.95 14.25
C ILE A 244 10.03 4.98 15.06
N THR A 245 10.82 4.13 14.39
CA THR A 245 11.75 3.23 15.10
C THR A 245 12.88 4.03 15.74
N ARG A 246 13.51 3.56 16.81
CA ARG A 246 14.73 4.20 17.33
C ARG A 246 15.96 3.92 16.46
N ASN A 247 15.97 2.78 15.78
CA ASN A 247 17.02 2.45 14.82
C ASN A 247 16.77 3.16 13.49
N HIS A 248 17.78 3.88 12.98
CA HIS A 248 17.74 4.59 11.69
C HIS A 248 17.71 3.63 10.50
N HIS A 249 18.38 2.47 10.60
CA HIS A 249 18.63 1.67 9.41
C HIS A 249 17.34 0.99 8.89
N PRO A 250 16.98 1.18 7.60
CA PRO A 250 15.66 0.83 7.07
C PRO A 250 15.30 -0.65 7.13
N LEU A 251 16.31 -1.53 7.14
CA LEU A 251 16.13 -2.99 7.11
C LEU A 251 16.48 -3.70 8.44
N LYS A 252 17.01 -2.97 9.45
CA LYS A 252 17.54 -3.57 10.70
C LYS A 252 16.52 -3.44 11.84
N TRP A 253 15.37 -4.07 11.66
CA TRP A 253 14.32 -4.19 12.68
C TRP A 253 13.90 -5.65 12.84
N SER A 254 13.67 -6.06 14.08
CA SER A 254 13.25 -7.41 14.47
C SER A 254 11.74 -7.49 14.72
N GLU A 255 11.26 -8.69 15.03
CA GLU A 255 9.86 -8.92 15.44
C GLU A 255 9.48 -8.04 16.63
N ASP A 256 10.33 -8.00 17.66
CA ASP A 256 10.10 -7.20 18.86
C ASP A 256 9.97 -5.70 18.53
N ILE A 257 10.81 -5.18 17.64
CA ILE A 257 10.74 -3.78 17.21
C ILE A 257 9.43 -3.53 16.44
N PHE A 258 9.04 -4.43 15.54
CA PHE A 258 7.80 -4.29 14.78
C PHE A 258 6.56 -4.34 15.68
N LEU A 259 6.50 -5.31 16.61
CA LEU A 259 5.38 -5.44 17.55
C LEU A 259 5.30 -4.25 18.52
N ASP A 260 6.44 -3.72 18.93
CA ASP A 260 6.52 -2.49 19.71
C ASP A 260 5.94 -1.28 18.95
N CYS A 261 6.26 -1.11 17.66
CA CYS A 261 5.63 -0.08 16.83
C CYS A 261 4.10 -0.23 16.74
N MET A 262 3.60 -1.46 16.58
CA MET A 262 2.16 -1.73 16.55
C MET A 262 1.49 -1.42 17.89
N LYS A 263 2.18 -1.67 19.02
CA LYS A 263 1.73 -1.29 20.36
C LYS A 263 1.65 0.24 20.50
N VAL A 264 2.72 0.95 20.14
CA VAL A 264 2.77 2.43 20.19
C VAL A 264 1.69 3.07 19.31
N ALA A 265 1.43 2.50 18.12
CA ALA A 265 0.34 2.96 17.26
C ALA A 265 -1.03 2.85 17.95
N ARG A 266 -1.32 1.71 18.60
CA ARG A 266 -2.59 1.50 19.31
C ARG A 266 -2.74 2.44 20.50
N GLU A 267 -1.70 2.61 21.30
CA GLU A 267 -1.70 3.58 22.41
C GLU A 267 -1.98 5.00 21.91
N TRP A 268 -1.45 5.37 20.74
CA TRP A 268 -1.74 6.66 20.11
C TRP A 268 -3.20 6.79 19.70
N TYR A 269 -3.81 5.76 19.11
CA TYR A 269 -5.24 5.79 18.78
C TYR A 269 -6.11 5.99 20.03
N ASP A 270 -5.82 5.27 21.11
CA ASP A 270 -6.55 5.40 22.37
C ASP A 270 -6.40 6.81 22.95
N LYS A 271 -5.20 7.41 22.86
CA LYS A 271 -4.97 8.78 23.30
C LYS A 271 -5.72 9.80 22.47
N VAL A 272 -5.70 9.69 21.15
CA VAL A 272 -6.48 10.58 20.28
C VAL A 272 -7.96 10.50 20.61
N HIS A 273 -8.52 9.30 20.73
CA HIS A 273 -9.94 9.12 21.06
C HIS A 273 -10.30 9.70 22.43
N SER A 274 -9.41 9.57 23.42
CA SER A 274 -9.62 10.18 24.75
C SER A 274 -9.66 11.71 24.73
N VAL A 275 -9.01 12.34 23.74
CA VAL A 275 -9.01 13.79 23.54
C VAL A 275 -10.20 14.23 22.67
N ASP A 276 -10.53 13.45 21.65
CA ASP A 276 -11.69 13.71 20.78
C ASP A 276 -12.42 12.41 20.46
N ILE A 277 -13.51 12.17 21.22
CA ILE A 277 -14.29 10.93 21.18
C ILE A 277 -14.94 10.65 19.82
N ARG A 278 -15.00 11.64 18.92
CA ARG A 278 -15.54 11.46 17.58
C ARG A 278 -14.62 10.58 16.73
N TYR A 279 -13.31 10.61 16.98
CA TYR A 279 -12.30 9.90 16.21
C TYR A 279 -12.19 8.45 16.65
N LYS A 280 -12.45 7.50 15.76
CA LYS A 280 -12.63 6.09 16.14
C LYS A 280 -12.20 5.06 15.09
N LEU A 281 -11.89 5.48 13.86
CA LEU A 281 -11.55 4.60 12.74
C LEU A 281 -10.05 4.67 12.42
N PRO A 282 -9.22 3.72 12.87
CA PRO A 282 -7.77 3.82 12.72
C PRO A 282 -7.29 3.33 11.35
N THR A 283 -6.23 3.96 10.86
CA THR A 283 -5.49 3.51 9.68
C THR A 283 -3.99 3.69 9.88
N LEU A 284 -3.21 2.73 9.37
CA LEU A 284 -1.74 2.82 9.33
C LEU A 284 -1.25 2.66 7.90
N LEU A 285 -0.34 3.52 7.46
CA LEU A 285 0.31 3.46 6.15
C LEU A 285 1.82 3.39 6.34
N TRP A 286 2.51 2.58 5.54
CA TRP A 286 3.96 2.46 5.63
C TRP A 286 4.58 2.27 4.25
N ASP A 287 5.42 3.22 3.86
CA ASP A 287 6.33 3.11 2.74
C ASP A 287 7.76 2.92 3.24
N LEU A 288 8.51 1.99 2.64
CA LEU A 288 9.90 1.74 2.99
C LEU A 288 10.82 2.03 1.80
N LEU A 289 11.79 2.94 2.03
CA LEU A 289 12.79 3.46 1.07
C LEU A 289 12.22 4.42 -0.01
N PRO A 290 13.06 5.30 -0.59
CA PRO A 290 12.58 6.39 -1.46
C PRO A 290 11.82 5.94 -2.71
N HIS A 291 12.18 4.79 -3.29
CA HIS A 291 11.50 4.28 -4.48
C HIS A 291 10.04 3.85 -4.18
N ALA A 292 9.74 3.48 -2.93
CA ALA A 292 8.37 3.30 -2.45
C ALA A 292 7.69 4.61 -2.02
N SER A 293 8.28 5.76 -2.32
CA SER A 293 7.78 7.09 -1.94
C SER A 293 7.95 7.48 -0.47
N ALA A 294 8.76 6.74 0.31
CA ALA A 294 9.11 7.17 1.66
C ALA A 294 9.89 8.49 1.63
N SER A 295 9.38 9.50 2.34
CA SER A 295 10.01 10.84 2.39
C SER A 295 11.32 10.87 3.18
N GLN A 296 11.48 9.94 4.13
CA GLN A 296 12.67 9.73 4.94
C GLN A 296 13.11 8.26 4.87
N VAL A 297 14.42 8.03 4.92
CA VAL A 297 14.97 6.66 4.90
C VAL A 297 14.77 5.95 6.23
N HIS A 298 14.81 6.70 7.33
CA HIS A 298 14.54 6.21 8.67
C HIS A 298 13.11 5.61 8.74
N PRO A 299 12.91 4.36 9.18
CA PRO A 299 11.59 3.73 9.22
C PRO A 299 10.57 4.53 10.04
N HIS A 300 9.47 4.88 9.39
CA HIS A 300 8.34 5.57 10.00
C HIS A 300 7.04 5.09 9.37
N MET A 301 6.04 4.85 10.20
CA MET A 301 4.69 4.50 9.79
C MET A 301 3.80 5.71 10.03
N HIS A 302 3.00 6.09 9.03
CA HIS A 302 1.97 7.10 9.20
C HIS A 302 0.75 6.48 9.87
N ILE A 303 0.25 7.10 10.92
CA ILE A 303 -0.96 6.68 11.63
C ILE A 303 -1.98 7.81 11.64
N ASN A 304 -3.25 7.44 11.44
CA ASN A 304 -4.37 8.35 11.47
C ASN A 304 -5.53 7.72 12.24
N LEU A 305 -6.28 8.56 12.93
CA LEU A 305 -7.59 8.20 13.45
C LEU A 305 -8.60 9.08 12.73
N LEU A 306 -9.70 8.50 12.26
CA LEU A 306 -10.73 9.17 11.46
C LEU A 306 -12.08 9.15 12.21
N PRO A 307 -12.95 10.16 12.04
CA PRO A 307 -14.20 10.24 12.79
C PRO A 307 -15.36 9.51 12.11
N ASP A 308 -15.55 9.77 10.80
CA ASP A 308 -16.78 9.41 10.10
C ASP A 308 -16.60 8.25 9.11
N ARG A 309 -15.46 8.21 8.42
CA ARG A 309 -15.24 7.30 7.29
C ARG A 309 -13.76 7.01 7.09
N TYR A 310 -13.45 5.82 6.55
CA TYR A 310 -12.12 5.50 6.07
C TYR A 310 -11.75 6.27 4.79
N TYR A 311 -10.45 6.34 4.49
CA TYR A 311 -10.01 6.84 3.18
C TYR A 311 -10.53 5.97 2.03
N GLY A 312 -10.71 6.58 0.85
CA GLY A 312 -11.49 6.01 -0.26
C GLY A 312 -11.12 4.58 -0.66
N VAL A 313 -9.83 4.21 -0.64
CA VAL A 313 -9.40 2.83 -0.98
C VAL A 313 -9.86 1.80 0.06
N ILE A 314 -9.79 2.14 1.34
CA ILE A 314 -10.26 1.29 2.44
C ILE A 314 -11.79 1.28 2.48
N GLU A 315 -12.41 2.45 2.32
CA GLU A 315 -13.86 2.58 2.28
C GLU A 315 -14.48 1.77 1.12
N ASN A 316 -13.80 1.68 -0.01
CA ASN A 316 -14.25 0.86 -1.13
C ASN A 316 -14.36 -0.64 -0.77
N TRP A 317 -13.48 -1.15 0.10
CA TRP A 317 -13.60 -2.52 0.62
C TRP A 317 -14.74 -2.67 1.62
N ARG A 318 -15.05 -1.62 2.38
CA ARG A 318 -16.24 -1.59 3.26
C ARG A 318 -17.53 -1.61 2.44
N ILE A 319 -17.61 -0.78 1.40
CA ILE A 319 -18.76 -0.75 0.46
C ILE A 319 -18.89 -2.09 -0.27
N ALA A 320 -17.79 -2.69 -0.70
CA ALA A 320 -17.78 -4.02 -1.30
C ALA A 320 -18.39 -5.07 -0.37
N ALA A 321 -18.01 -5.05 0.92
CA ALA A 321 -18.57 -5.96 1.91
C ALA A 321 -20.06 -5.74 2.16
N GLU A 322 -20.50 -4.48 2.18
CA GLU A 322 -21.91 -4.11 2.31
C GLU A 322 -22.74 -4.64 1.13
N HIS A 323 -22.32 -4.34 -0.10
CA HIS A 323 -23.01 -4.79 -1.30
C HIS A 323 -23.02 -6.32 -1.43
N PHE A 324 -21.90 -6.99 -1.13
CA PHE A 324 -21.85 -8.45 -1.12
C PHE A 324 -22.83 -9.04 -0.10
N SER A 325 -22.93 -8.44 1.09
CA SER A 325 -23.85 -8.92 2.13
C SER A 325 -25.32 -8.68 1.75
N ASN A 326 -25.62 -7.69 0.91
CA ASN A 326 -26.98 -7.52 0.37
C ASN A 326 -27.34 -8.62 -0.62
N ASP A 327 -26.40 -9.06 -1.44
CA ASP A 327 -26.59 -10.17 -2.39
C ASP A 327 -26.55 -11.54 -1.70
N TYR A 328 -25.78 -11.65 -0.60
CA TYR A 328 -25.57 -12.89 0.17
C TYR A 328 -25.67 -12.63 1.69
N PRO A 329 -26.88 -12.49 2.26
CA PRO A 329 -27.12 -12.04 3.64
C PRO A 329 -26.40 -12.83 4.75
N ASP A 330 -26.23 -14.14 4.56
CA ASP A 330 -25.63 -15.03 5.56
C ASP A 330 -24.11 -15.18 5.43
N ARG A 331 -23.49 -14.51 4.45
CA ARG A 331 -22.06 -14.65 4.15
C ARG A 331 -21.31 -13.33 4.41
N ASN A 332 -20.12 -13.45 5.00
CA ASN A 332 -19.21 -12.34 5.13
C ASN A 332 -18.28 -12.26 3.90
N TYR A 333 -18.18 -11.07 3.28
CA TYR A 333 -17.32 -10.83 2.11
C TYR A 333 -15.85 -11.25 2.31
N PHE A 334 -15.25 -10.91 3.46
CA PHE A 334 -13.84 -11.23 3.73
C PHE A 334 -13.63 -12.72 3.97
N SER A 335 -14.56 -13.38 4.67
CA SER A 335 -14.55 -14.84 4.82
C SER A 335 -14.69 -15.52 3.47
N GLU A 336 -15.49 -14.96 2.57
CA GLU A 336 -15.65 -15.48 1.21
C GLU A 336 -14.40 -15.32 0.34
N VAL A 337 -13.79 -14.13 0.37
CA VAL A 337 -12.52 -13.88 -0.32
C VAL A 337 -11.45 -14.84 0.21
N LEU A 338 -11.34 -15.03 1.53
CA LEU A 338 -10.40 -15.98 2.12
C LEU A 338 -10.71 -17.42 1.68
N TYR A 339 -11.98 -17.83 1.67
CA TYR A 339 -12.39 -19.15 1.23
C TYR A 339 -11.95 -19.42 -0.21
N ILE A 340 -12.28 -18.51 -1.14
CA ILE A 340 -11.91 -18.63 -2.56
C ILE A 340 -10.40 -18.79 -2.72
N HIS A 341 -9.62 -17.93 -2.06
CA HIS A 341 -8.16 -18.00 -2.12
C HIS A 341 -7.59 -19.25 -1.45
N SER A 342 -8.25 -19.80 -0.42
CA SER A 342 -7.86 -21.07 0.19
C SER A 342 -8.11 -22.24 -0.77
N MET A 343 -9.26 -22.27 -1.43
CA MET A 343 -9.59 -23.31 -2.42
C MET A 343 -8.65 -23.28 -3.63
N LEU A 344 -8.22 -22.09 -4.06
CA LEU A 344 -7.22 -21.92 -5.13
C LEU A 344 -5.77 -22.16 -4.68
N ASP A 345 -5.52 -22.57 -3.43
CA ASP A 345 -4.17 -22.74 -2.89
C ASP A 345 -3.32 -21.46 -2.88
N LEU A 346 -3.95 -20.31 -2.68
CA LEU A 346 -3.30 -19.00 -2.56
C LEU A 346 -3.21 -18.50 -1.11
N ALA A 347 -4.01 -19.06 -0.20
CA ALA A 347 -4.01 -18.70 1.20
C ALA A 347 -3.00 -19.50 2.05
N PHE A 348 -2.65 -18.96 3.21
CA PHE A 348 -1.85 -19.59 4.24
C PHE A 348 -2.17 -18.94 5.60
N HIS A 349 -1.87 -19.65 6.69
CA HIS A 349 -2.38 -19.32 8.02
C HIS A 349 -1.24 -19.26 9.04
N TYR A 350 -1.41 -18.41 10.05
CA TYR A 350 -0.64 -18.44 11.29
C TYR A 350 -1.61 -18.24 12.45
N LYS A 351 -1.87 -19.34 13.19
CA LYS A 351 -2.84 -19.37 14.29
C LYS A 351 -4.18 -18.76 13.86
N THR A 352 -4.65 -17.66 14.47
CA THR A 352 -5.95 -17.03 14.18
C THR A 352 -5.88 -15.99 13.06
N ALA A 353 -4.74 -15.82 12.38
CA ALA A 353 -4.58 -14.90 11.27
C ALA A 353 -4.37 -15.66 9.95
N ALA A 354 -4.85 -15.09 8.85
CA ALA A 354 -4.70 -15.64 7.52
C ALA A 354 -4.06 -14.63 6.58
N ALA A 355 -3.39 -15.10 5.54
CA ALA A 355 -2.88 -14.26 4.48
C ALA A 355 -3.03 -14.97 3.13
N PHE A 356 -3.11 -14.22 2.04
CA PHE A 356 -3.24 -14.76 0.70
C PHE A 356 -2.63 -13.84 -0.35
N ALA A 357 -2.15 -14.42 -1.45
CA ALA A 357 -1.83 -13.67 -2.65
C ALA A 357 -3.12 -13.43 -3.45
N ASN A 358 -3.48 -12.17 -3.63
CA ASN A 358 -4.75 -11.79 -4.26
C ASN A 358 -4.74 -12.08 -5.77
N ILE A 359 -5.86 -12.57 -6.33
CA ILE A 359 -6.02 -12.74 -7.79
C ILE A 359 -6.41 -11.45 -8.51
N THR A 360 -6.72 -10.37 -7.78
CA THR A 360 -6.85 -8.99 -8.30
C THR A 360 -5.89 -8.03 -7.60
N PRO A 361 -4.57 -8.26 -7.68
CA PRO A 361 -3.59 -7.51 -6.92
C PRO A 361 -3.40 -6.08 -7.48
N LYS A 362 -3.19 -5.10 -6.59
CA LYS A 362 -2.93 -3.71 -7.01
C LYS A 362 -1.58 -3.54 -7.69
N LYS A 363 -0.59 -4.30 -7.24
CA LYS A 363 0.78 -4.30 -7.76
C LYS A 363 1.44 -5.67 -7.61
N ASP A 364 2.65 -5.77 -8.18
CA ASP A 364 3.46 -6.98 -8.11
C ASP A 364 3.66 -7.42 -6.64
N ASN A 365 3.55 -8.73 -6.43
CA ASN A 365 3.72 -9.40 -5.14
C ASN A 365 2.63 -9.17 -4.08
N GLU A 366 1.49 -8.53 -4.38
CA GLU A 366 0.48 -8.22 -3.35
C GLU A 366 0.13 -9.41 -2.43
N ILE A 367 0.26 -9.19 -1.12
CA ILE A 367 -0.27 -10.07 -0.08
C ILE A 367 -1.30 -9.29 0.73
N VAL A 368 -2.44 -9.92 0.99
CA VAL A 368 -3.45 -9.44 1.94
C VAL A 368 -3.33 -10.29 3.20
N VAL A 369 -3.28 -9.65 4.37
CA VAL A 369 -3.32 -10.30 5.69
C VAL A 369 -4.64 -9.94 6.36
N LEU A 370 -5.34 -10.92 6.93
CA LEU A 370 -6.64 -10.77 7.59
C LEU A 370 -6.58 -11.29 9.03
N GLY A 371 -7.26 -10.59 9.93
CA GLY A 371 -7.50 -11.00 11.30
C GLY A 371 -8.87 -10.52 11.79
N GLU A 372 -9.43 -11.23 12.78
CA GLU A 372 -10.67 -10.78 13.44
C GLU A 372 -10.45 -9.51 14.26
N ALA A 373 -9.27 -9.38 14.86
CA ALA A 373 -8.86 -8.25 15.67
C ALA A 373 -7.36 -7.97 15.47
N PRO A 374 -6.91 -6.73 15.72
CA PRO A 374 -5.48 -6.37 15.67
C PRO A 374 -4.73 -6.95 16.87
N ASN A 375 -4.53 -8.27 16.88
CA ASN A 375 -3.87 -9.02 17.93
C ASN A 375 -2.44 -9.45 17.52
N ASP A 376 -1.72 -10.09 18.44
CA ASP A 376 -0.34 -10.51 18.22
C ASP A 376 -0.19 -11.51 17.06
N ASP A 377 -1.18 -12.38 16.85
CA ASP A 377 -1.14 -13.36 15.76
C ASP A 377 -1.23 -12.67 14.39
N PHE A 378 -2.11 -11.66 14.27
CA PHE A 378 -2.19 -10.81 13.07
C PHE A 378 -0.88 -10.07 12.82
N PHE A 379 -0.34 -9.39 13.84
CA PHE A 379 0.89 -8.62 13.67
C PHE A 379 2.12 -9.50 13.40
N LYS A 380 2.22 -10.68 14.03
CA LYS A 380 3.30 -11.64 13.75
C LYS A 380 3.23 -12.19 12.34
N LEU A 381 2.03 -12.54 11.84
CA LEU A 381 1.88 -12.96 10.46
C LEU A 381 2.30 -11.85 9.49
N LEU A 382 1.86 -10.61 9.74
CA LEU A 382 2.26 -9.45 8.93
C LEU A 382 3.78 -9.22 8.95
N TYR A 383 4.42 -9.35 10.12
CA TYR A 383 5.87 -9.30 10.27
C TYR A 383 6.56 -10.38 9.41
N TYR A 384 6.10 -11.63 9.47
CA TYR A 384 6.69 -12.71 8.66
C TYR A 384 6.53 -12.47 7.16
N VAL A 385 5.40 -11.92 6.72
CA VAL A 385 5.19 -11.55 5.31
C VAL A 385 6.17 -10.45 4.88
N LEU A 386 6.37 -9.42 5.70
CA LEU A 386 7.35 -8.36 5.44
C LEU A 386 8.79 -8.91 5.41
N ARG A 387 9.13 -9.85 6.30
CA ARG A 387 10.44 -10.50 6.27
C ARG A 387 10.62 -11.42 5.06
N ALA A 388 9.57 -12.10 4.58
CA ALA A 388 9.62 -12.87 3.34
C ALA A 388 9.99 -11.98 2.14
N TYR A 389 9.42 -10.78 2.07
CA TYR A 389 9.78 -9.78 1.07
C TYR A 389 11.27 -9.42 1.10
N ILE A 390 11.79 -9.09 2.29
CA ILE A 390 13.15 -8.57 2.45
C ILE A 390 14.21 -9.67 2.36
N ASP A 391 13.99 -10.79 3.04
CA ASP A 391 15.01 -11.82 3.29
C ASP A 391 15.02 -12.94 2.26
N ASP A 392 13.87 -13.28 1.68
CA ASP A 392 13.76 -14.37 0.70
C ASP A 392 13.57 -13.86 -0.74
N MET A 393 12.76 -12.82 -0.90
CA MET A 393 12.36 -12.33 -2.23
C MET A 393 13.19 -11.14 -2.75
N GLU A 394 14.07 -10.57 -1.92
CA GLU A 394 14.88 -9.37 -2.19
C GLU A 394 14.03 -8.16 -2.68
N LYS A 395 12.82 -8.02 -2.13
CA LYS A 395 11.89 -6.91 -2.35
C LYS A 395 12.02 -5.90 -1.20
N LEU A 396 13.04 -5.05 -1.32
CA LEU A 396 13.39 -4.10 -0.24
C LEU A 396 12.48 -2.87 -0.19
N CYS A 397 11.89 -2.48 -1.33
CA CYS A 397 10.92 -1.39 -1.42
C CYS A 397 9.50 -1.95 -1.39
N PHE A 398 8.71 -1.54 -0.39
CA PHE A 398 7.31 -1.92 -0.28
C PHE A 398 6.45 -0.74 0.17
N SER A 399 5.16 -0.86 -0.12
CA SER A 399 4.10 -0.03 0.45
C SER A 399 3.09 -0.93 1.14
N MET A 400 2.63 -0.50 2.30
CA MET A 400 1.67 -1.23 3.13
C MET A 400 0.60 -0.30 3.66
N ALA A 401 -0.64 -0.79 3.75
CA ALA A 401 -1.71 -0.15 4.49
C ALA A 401 -2.37 -1.17 5.43
N ILE A 402 -2.77 -0.73 6.63
CA ILE A 402 -3.60 -1.47 7.56
C ILE A 402 -4.88 -0.68 7.79
N ALA A 403 -6.02 -1.32 7.56
CA ALA A 403 -7.31 -0.86 8.03
C ALA A 403 -7.64 -1.62 9.32
N PHE A 404 -7.96 -0.87 10.38
CA PHE A 404 -8.39 -1.44 11.65
C PHE A 404 -9.92 -1.35 11.73
N PRO A 405 -10.60 -2.26 12.47
CA PRO A 405 -11.98 -1.98 12.90
C PRO A 405 -12.03 -0.70 13.74
N SER A 406 -13.25 -0.19 13.95
CA SER A 406 -13.47 0.85 14.97
C SER A 406 -12.86 0.41 16.31
N ILE A 407 -12.19 1.33 16.99
CA ILE A 407 -11.65 1.11 18.35
C ILE A 407 -12.77 0.84 19.36
N LEU A 408 -13.98 1.33 19.07
CA LEU A 408 -15.19 1.01 19.81
C LEU A 408 -15.68 -0.38 19.41
N LYS A 409 -15.85 -1.27 20.39
CA LYS A 409 -16.26 -2.66 20.14
C LYS A 409 -17.76 -2.76 19.83
N GLU A 410 -18.53 -1.85 20.41
CA GLU A 410 -19.96 -1.64 20.21
C GLU A 410 -20.30 -1.10 18.81
N ASP A 411 -19.34 -0.49 18.12
CA ASP A 411 -19.47 -0.09 16.71
C ASP A 411 -19.45 -1.34 15.82
N VAL A 412 -20.64 -1.92 15.65
CA VAL A 412 -20.88 -3.11 14.82
C VAL A 412 -21.38 -2.76 13.41
N THR A 413 -21.86 -1.54 13.19
CA THR A 413 -22.28 -1.02 11.87
C THR A 413 -21.07 -0.77 11.01
N GLY A 414 -21.05 -1.31 9.79
CA GLY A 414 -19.94 -1.09 8.87
C GLY A 414 -18.62 -1.74 9.27
N ARG A 415 -18.65 -2.66 10.25
CA ARG A 415 -17.44 -3.15 10.90
C ARG A 415 -16.60 -4.01 9.94
N LEU A 416 -15.38 -3.52 9.67
CA LEU A 416 -14.34 -4.24 8.94
C LEU A 416 -13.63 -5.24 9.86
N PRO A 417 -13.06 -6.35 9.34
CA PRO A 417 -11.97 -7.02 10.04
C PRO A 417 -10.74 -6.11 10.09
N VAL A 418 -9.73 -6.49 10.88
CA VAL A 418 -8.40 -5.92 10.64
C VAL A 418 -7.83 -6.55 9.36
N TYR A 419 -7.32 -5.72 8.47
CA TYR A 419 -6.60 -6.23 7.31
C TYR A 419 -5.43 -5.35 6.92
N ALA A 420 -4.37 -5.99 6.43
CA ALA A 420 -3.25 -5.32 5.80
C ALA A 420 -3.17 -5.69 4.33
N ARG A 421 -2.78 -4.73 3.49
CA ARG A 421 -2.37 -4.96 2.10
C ARG A 421 -0.92 -4.54 1.97
N LEU A 422 -0.08 -5.43 1.44
CA LEU A 422 1.34 -5.19 1.21
C LEU A 422 1.64 -5.42 -0.27
N ILE A 423 2.36 -4.48 -0.90
CA ILE A 423 2.82 -4.59 -2.29
C ILE A 423 4.32 -4.31 -2.40
N SER A 424 4.97 -4.90 -3.39
CA SER A 424 6.34 -4.50 -3.76
C SER A 424 6.30 -3.27 -4.67
N ARG A 425 7.28 -2.38 -4.51
CA ARG A 425 7.36 -1.12 -5.26
C ARG A 425 8.48 -1.07 -6.28
N GLY A 426 9.15 -2.20 -6.54
CA GLY A 426 10.25 -2.29 -7.51
C GLY A 426 11.63 -2.37 -6.86
N THR A 427 12.66 -2.13 -7.68
CA THR A 427 14.07 -2.27 -7.28
C THR A 427 14.58 -0.98 -6.65
N VAL A 428 15.38 -1.08 -5.59
CA VAL A 428 16.00 0.13 -5.00
C VAL A 428 16.86 0.87 -6.02
N GLY A 429 16.78 2.20 -6.01
CA GLY A 429 17.60 3.06 -6.87
C GLY A 429 17.23 3.05 -8.35
N GLU A 430 16.16 2.34 -8.75
CA GLU A 430 15.65 2.41 -10.12
C GLU A 430 15.05 3.78 -10.42
N VAL A 431 15.48 4.40 -11.52
CA VAL A 431 15.02 5.74 -11.94
C VAL A 431 13.59 5.68 -12.48
N ARG A 432 13.20 4.54 -13.05
CA ARG A 432 11.87 4.34 -13.63
C ARG A 432 10.85 4.22 -12.51
N SER A 433 9.83 5.08 -12.51
CA SER A 433 8.70 4.94 -11.59
C SER A 433 7.94 3.64 -11.85
N ASP A 434 7.51 3.02 -10.76
CA ASP A 434 6.69 1.82 -10.78
C ASP A 434 5.20 2.13 -11.07
N ILE A 435 4.76 3.37 -10.91
CA ILE A 435 3.40 3.83 -11.17
C ILE A 435 3.35 4.63 -12.47
N SER A 436 2.36 4.35 -13.31
CA SER A 436 2.09 5.08 -14.55
C SER A 436 0.64 5.55 -14.62
N SER A 437 0.28 6.22 -15.71
CA SER A 437 -1.11 6.60 -15.99
C SER A 437 -2.07 5.40 -15.97
N LEU A 438 -1.58 4.21 -16.31
CA LEU A 438 -2.38 2.98 -16.27
C LEU A 438 -2.84 2.67 -14.84
N GLU A 439 -1.92 2.64 -13.87
CA GLU A 439 -2.25 2.36 -12.47
C GLU A 439 -3.03 3.49 -11.80
N LEU A 440 -2.79 4.75 -12.20
CA LEU A 440 -3.48 5.91 -11.63
C LEU A 440 -4.93 6.05 -12.09
N PHE A 441 -5.22 5.70 -13.35
CA PHE A 441 -6.49 6.08 -13.98
C PHE A 441 -7.28 4.94 -14.62
N ALA A 442 -6.76 3.70 -14.66
CA ALA A 442 -7.44 2.62 -15.36
C ALA A 442 -7.38 1.26 -14.63
N ALA A 443 -6.21 0.63 -14.58
CA ALA A 443 -6.09 -0.77 -14.22
C ALA A 443 -4.73 -1.08 -13.58
N SER A 444 -4.68 -2.15 -12.78
CA SER A 444 -3.40 -2.71 -12.35
C SER A 444 -2.83 -3.60 -13.45
N ASN A 445 -1.54 -3.45 -13.73
CA ASN A 445 -0.80 -4.37 -14.60
C ASN A 445 0.29 -5.05 -13.79
N VAL A 446 0.15 -6.36 -13.61
CA VAL A 446 1.01 -7.18 -12.78
C VAL A 446 1.72 -8.22 -13.63
N ASN A 447 3.02 -8.36 -13.41
CA ASN A 447 3.89 -9.24 -14.20
C ASN A 447 4.36 -10.47 -13.41
N VAL A 448 3.88 -10.63 -12.17
CA VAL A 448 4.19 -11.76 -11.29
C VAL A 448 2.95 -12.59 -11.05
N ASP A 449 3.09 -13.90 -11.13
CA ASP A 449 2.01 -14.85 -10.89
C ASP A 449 1.70 -14.95 -9.38
N PRO A 450 0.49 -14.60 -8.90
CA PRO A 450 0.12 -14.66 -7.48
C PRO A 450 0.32 -16.05 -6.87
N PHE A 451 0.20 -17.13 -7.65
CA PHE A 451 0.45 -18.50 -7.17
C PHE A 451 1.91 -18.71 -6.75
N GLN A 452 2.85 -18.11 -7.49
CA GLN A 452 4.27 -18.13 -7.13
C GLN A 452 4.56 -17.27 -5.90
N VAL A 453 3.87 -16.12 -5.77
CA VAL A 453 3.98 -15.25 -4.60
C VAL A 453 3.51 -15.98 -3.34
N ALA A 454 2.31 -16.58 -3.40
CA ALA A 454 1.75 -17.35 -2.30
C ALA A 454 2.70 -18.46 -1.85
N THR A 455 3.27 -19.23 -2.79
CA THR A 455 4.21 -20.32 -2.48
C THR A 455 5.45 -19.80 -1.75
N LYS A 456 6.10 -18.75 -2.26
CA LYS A 456 7.31 -18.18 -1.65
C LYS A 456 7.06 -17.68 -0.23
N VAL A 457 6.01 -16.88 -0.06
CA VAL A 457 5.68 -16.30 1.25
C VAL A 457 5.23 -17.38 2.23
N ARG A 458 4.38 -18.34 1.81
CA ARG A 458 3.96 -19.48 2.63
C ARG A 458 5.16 -20.28 3.14
N ASN A 459 6.11 -20.61 2.27
CA ASN A 459 7.30 -21.38 2.64
C ASN A 459 8.16 -20.63 3.65
N PHE A 460 8.32 -19.32 3.48
CA PHE A 460 9.04 -18.49 4.44
C PHE A 460 8.33 -18.45 5.80
N VAL A 461 7.01 -18.23 5.81
CA VAL A 461 6.21 -18.24 7.05
C VAL A 461 6.34 -19.59 7.75
N ALA A 462 6.19 -20.71 7.03
CA ALA A 462 6.36 -22.05 7.57
C ALA A 462 7.71 -22.23 8.26
N LYS A 463 8.81 -21.81 7.60
CA LYS A 463 10.17 -21.83 8.16
C LYS A 463 10.30 -21.01 9.45
N MET A 464 9.71 -19.82 9.49
CA MET A 464 9.75 -18.95 10.68
C MET A 464 8.95 -19.52 11.85
N THR A 465 7.89 -20.27 11.56
CA THR A 465 7.05 -20.90 12.59
C THR A 465 7.62 -22.20 13.12
N SER A 466 8.26 -23.02 12.27
CA SER A 466 8.89 -24.28 12.67
C SER A 466 10.21 -24.08 13.42
N ALA A 467 10.90 -22.95 13.20
CA ALA A 467 12.13 -22.62 13.93
C ALA A 467 11.89 -22.17 15.38
N LYS A 468 10.62 -21.96 15.76
CA LYS A 468 10.20 -21.51 17.11
C LYS A 468 9.47 -22.61 17.92
N SER A 469 9.20 -23.76 17.30
CA SER A 469 8.69 -24.98 17.95
C SER A 469 9.85 -25.91 18.26
#